data_AF-A0A838X2F1-F1
#
_entry.id   AF-A0A838X2F1-F1
#
_cell.length_a   1.000
_cell.length_b   1.000
_cell.length_c   1.000
_cell.angle_alpha   90.00
_cell.angle_beta   90.00
_cell.angle_gamma   90.00
#
_symmetry.space_group_name_H-M   'P 1'
#
loop_
_entity.id
_entity.type
_entity.pdbx_description
1 polymer ?
#
loop_
_entity_poly.entity_id
_entity_poly.type
_entity_poly.pdbx_seq_one_letter_code
_entity_poly.pdbx_strand_id
1 'polypeptide(L)'
;MSSESTGVEPEPFNVPAGTAVGAAMRELNYPNKGDDAVVCVQDAHGELKDLSHVPDTDATFMPVAANTELGRSVIRHSAAHVLAQAVQAEFPGTKLGIGPAINDGFYYDFDVAEPFTPDDLVTLEKR
;
A
#
# COMPACT_ATOMS: atom_id res chain seq x y z
N MET A 1 -26.02 8.20 -13.13
CA MET A 1 -26.21 6.76 -13.42
C MET A 1 -25.24 6.04 -12.53
N SER A 2 -25.74 5.46 -11.45
CA SER A 2 -24.93 4.72 -10.48
C SER A 2 -24.44 3.45 -11.17
N SER A 3 -23.14 3.36 -11.44
CA SER A 3 -22.53 2.11 -11.88
C SER A 3 -22.62 1.13 -10.72
N GLU A 4 -23.41 0.07 -10.88
CA GLU A 4 -23.33 -1.11 -10.02
C GLU A 4 -21.91 -1.66 -10.13
N SER A 5 -21.16 -1.46 -9.05
CA SER A 5 -19.87 -2.07 -8.81
C SER A 5 -20.09 -3.58 -8.81
N THR A 6 -19.65 -4.28 -9.87
CA THR A 6 -19.43 -5.73 -9.85
C THR A 6 -18.19 -6.04 -9.01
N GLY A 7 -18.15 -5.51 -7.79
CA GLY A 7 -17.12 -5.82 -6.80
C GLY A 7 -17.53 -7.11 -6.13
N VAL A 8 -16.73 -8.16 -6.29
CA VAL A 8 -16.82 -9.34 -5.44
C VAL A 8 -16.77 -8.83 -4.00
N GLU A 9 -17.83 -9.03 -3.21
CA GLU A 9 -17.79 -8.69 -1.79
C GLU A 9 -16.59 -9.41 -1.17
N PRO A 10 -15.70 -8.71 -0.46
CA PRO A 10 -14.51 -9.32 0.10
C PRO A 10 -14.94 -10.34 1.14
N GLU A 11 -14.95 -11.62 0.74
CA GLU A 11 -15.19 -12.72 1.67
C GLU A 11 -13.87 -13.07 2.38
N PRO A 12 -13.93 -13.34 3.69
CA PRO A 12 -12.76 -13.80 4.43
C PRO A 12 -12.29 -15.16 3.91
N PHE A 13 -10.99 -15.36 3.83
CA PHE A 13 -10.39 -16.61 3.36
C PHE A 13 -9.34 -17.12 4.35
N ASN A 14 -9.15 -18.45 4.37
CA ASN A 14 -8.19 -19.10 5.23
C ASN A 14 -6.83 -19.21 4.55
N VAL A 15 -5.78 -18.90 5.29
CA VAL A 15 -4.38 -19.03 4.87
C VAL A 15 -3.72 -20.05 5.80
N PRO A 16 -3.21 -21.17 5.27
CA PRO A 16 -2.48 -22.15 6.07
C PRO A 16 -1.20 -21.58 6.67
N ALA A 17 -0.82 -22.09 7.83
CA ALA A 17 0.46 -21.78 8.47
C ALA A 17 1.63 -21.95 7.47
N GLY A 18 2.56 -21.00 7.47
CA GLY A 18 3.74 -21.05 6.60
C GLY A 18 3.49 -20.69 5.13
N THR A 19 2.26 -20.32 4.75
CA THR A 19 1.92 -19.86 3.39
C THR A 19 1.78 -18.33 3.35
N ALA A 20 2.46 -17.67 2.41
CA ALA A 20 2.26 -16.23 2.23
C ALA A 20 0.82 -15.92 1.82
N VAL A 21 0.21 -14.90 2.43
CA VAL A 21 -1.17 -14.48 2.15
C VAL A 21 -1.42 -14.28 0.65
N GLY A 22 -0.50 -13.60 -0.03
CA GLY A 22 -0.57 -13.33 -1.46
C GLY A 22 -0.40 -14.58 -2.33
N ALA A 23 0.17 -15.67 -1.82
CA ALA A 23 0.19 -16.95 -2.51
C ALA A 23 -1.19 -17.62 -2.43
N ALA A 24 -1.77 -17.70 -1.23
CA ALA A 24 -3.12 -18.24 -1.02
C ALA A 24 -4.17 -17.46 -1.85
N MET A 25 -4.06 -16.12 -1.90
CA MET A 25 -4.96 -15.30 -2.70
C MET A 25 -4.90 -15.57 -4.20
N ARG A 26 -3.71 -15.89 -4.74
CA ARG A 26 -3.56 -16.22 -6.17
C ARG A 26 -4.29 -17.51 -6.52
N GLU A 27 -4.25 -18.51 -5.64
CA GLU A 27 -4.98 -19.77 -5.83
C GLU A 27 -6.51 -19.55 -5.85
N LEU A 28 -6.98 -18.57 -5.08
CA LEU A 28 -8.39 -18.18 -4.99
C LEU A 28 -8.82 -17.19 -6.09
N ASN A 29 -7.92 -16.78 -7.00
CA ASN A 29 -8.19 -15.83 -8.09
C ASN A 29 -8.75 -14.48 -7.63
N TYR A 30 -8.32 -13.96 -6.47
CA TYR A 30 -8.67 -12.60 -6.08
C TYR A 30 -8.14 -11.56 -7.09
N PRO A 31 -8.84 -10.43 -7.28
CA PRO A 31 -8.38 -9.37 -8.16
C PRO A 31 -6.99 -8.85 -7.76
N ASN A 32 -6.10 -8.73 -8.74
CA ASN A 32 -4.73 -8.25 -8.54
C ASN A 32 -4.39 -7.02 -9.41
N LYS A 33 -5.39 -6.46 -10.10
CA LYS A 33 -5.28 -5.31 -11.00
C LYS A 33 -6.56 -4.48 -10.95
N GLY A 34 -6.43 -3.20 -11.33
CA GLY A 34 -7.54 -2.26 -11.33
C GLY A 34 -7.92 -1.80 -9.93
N ASP A 35 -9.05 -1.11 -9.84
CA ASP A 35 -9.50 -0.44 -8.61
C ASP A 35 -9.94 -1.43 -7.51
N ASP A 36 -10.31 -2.65 -7.90
CA ASP A 36 -10.68 -3.74 -6.99
C ASP A 36 -9.49 -4.62 -6.58
N ALA A 37 -8.27 -4.29 -7.03
CA ALA A 37 -7.08 -5.04 -6.66
C ALA A 37 -6.93 -5.12 -5.14
N VAL A 38 -6.75 -6.33 -4.61
CA VAL A 38 -6.47 -6.49 -3.19
C VAL A 38 -5.03 -6.09 -2.93
N VAL A 39 -4.83 -5.11 -2.05
CA VAL A 39 -3.51 -4.50 -1.77
C VAL A 39 -2.95 -4.88 -0.42
N CYS A 40 -3.81 -5.24 0.53
CA CYS A 40 -3.44 -5.78 1.82
C CYS A 40 -4.57 -6.66 2.35
N VAL A 41 -4.36 -7.26 3.51
CA VAL A 41 -5.40 -7.99 4.22
C VAL A 41 -5.54 -7.49 5.66
N GLN A 42 -6.67 -7.78 6.29
CA GLN A 42 -6.91 -7.53 7.70
C GLN A 42 -7.02 -8.85 8.45
N ASP A 43 -6.37 -8.98 9.59
CA ASP A 43 -6.47 -10.16 10.45
C ASP A 43 -7.70 -10.12 11.38
N ALA A 44 -7.88 -11.18 12.17
CA ALA A 44 -8.98 -11.31 13.13
C ALA A 44 -8.98 -10.25 14.25
N HIS A 45 -7.85 -9.56 14.46
CA HIS A 45 -7.71 -8.48 15.44
C HIS A 45 -7.94 -7.09 14.83
N GLY A 46 -8.19 -7.02 13.52
CA GLY A 46 -8.38 -5.77 12.80
C GLY A 46 -7.07 -5.13 12.32
N GLU A 47 -5.93 -5.80 12.45
CA GLU A 47 -4.64 -5.26 12.00
C GLU A 47 -4.42 -5.52 10.51
N LEU A 48 -3.92 -4.51 9.80
CA LEU A 48 -3.54 -4.67 8.40
C LEU A 48 -2.21 -5.42 8.27
N LYS A 49 -2.17 -6.42 7.38
CA LYS A 49 -0.99 -7.21 7.03
C LYS A 49 -0.73 -7.11 5.52
N ASP A 50 0.55 -7.13 5.18
CA ASP A 50 1.01 -7.17 3.79
C ASP A 50 0.72 -8.53 3.14
N LEU A 51 0.62 -8.58 1.81
CA LEU A 51 0.42 -9.84 1.08
C LEU A 51 1.63 -10.79 1.19
N SER A 52 2.80 -10.28 1.55
CA SER A 52 3.99 -11.08 1.87
C SER A 52 3.97 -11.67 3.28
N HIS A 53 3.02 -11.29 4.13
CA HIS A 53 2.88 -11.85 5.47
C HIS A 53 2.66 -13.36 5.41
N VAL A 54 3.32 -14.08 6.31
CA VAL A 54 3.21 -15.53 6.49
C VAL A 54 2.75 -15.77 7.92
N PRO A 55 1.55 -16.34 8.15
CA PRO A 55 1.08 -16.60 9.49
C PRO A 55 1.76 -17.86 10.07
N ASP A 56 2.02 -17.84 11.38
CA ASP A 56 2.64 -18.97 12.11
C ASP A 56 1.67 -20.14 12.33
N THR A 57 0.36 -19.85 12.33
CA THR A 57 -0.74 -20.81 12.44
C THR A 57 -1.76 -20.54 11.35
N ASP A 58 -2.62 -21.52 11.06
CA ASP A 58 -3.75 -21.28 10.17
C ASP A 58 -4.56 -20.07 10.65
N ALA A 59 -4.78 -19.12 9.75
CA ALA A 59 -5.41 -17.85 10.08
C ALA A 59 -6.37 -17.42 8.98
N THR A 60 -7.43 -16.72 9.37
CA THR A 60 -8.41 -16.14 8.46
C THR A 60 -8.09 -14.67 8.24
N PHE A 61 -8.14 -14.24 6.99
CA PHE A 61 -7.86 -12.86 6.60
C PHE A 61 -9.00 -12.29 5.77
N MET A 62 -9.28 -11.01 5.97
CA MET A 62 -10.22 -10.24 5.16
C MET A 62 -9.44 -9.49 4.07
N PRO A 63 -9.75 -9.68 2.77
CA PRO A 63 -9.08 -8.95 1.71
C PRO A 63 -9.50 -7.47 1.72
N VAL A 64 -8.54 -6.58 1.52
CA VAL A 64 -8.75 -5.13 1.45
C VAL A 64 -8.41 -4.63 0.05
N ALA A 65 -9.44 -4.21 -0.68
CA ALA A 65 -9.31 -3.70 -2.04
C ALA A 65 -8.78 -2.26 -2.10
N ALA A 66 -8.10 -1.90 -3.19
CA ALA A 66 -7.49 -0.60 -3.42
C ALA A 66 -8.47 0.57 -3.36
N ASN A 67 -9.72 0.37 -3.79
CA ASN A 67 -10.80 1.36 -3.75
C ASN A 67 -11.45 1.57 -2.37
N THR A 68 -11.02 0.85 -1.33
CA THR A 68 -11.45 1.06 0.06
C THR A 68 -10.59 2.13 0.74
N GLU A 69 -11.06 2.73 1.83
CA GLU A 69 -10.25 3.73 2.56
C GLU A 69 -8.99 3.12 3.18
N LEU A 70 -9.09 1.89 3.72
CA LEU A 70 -7.94 1.15 4.24
C LEU A 70 -6.93 0.85 3.12
N GLY A 71 -7.40 0.38 1.96
CA GLY A 71 -6.55 0.13 0.80
C GLY A 71 -5.86 1.41 0.28
N ARG A 72 -6.62 2.51 0.14
CA ARG A 72 -6.06 3.82 -0.24
C ARG A 72 -5.02 4.32 0.75
N SER A 73 -5.26 4.14 2.06
CA SER A 73 -4.30 4.54 3.09
C SER A 73 -2.97 3.78 2.95
N VAL A 74 -3.02 2.47 2.70
CA VAL A 74 -1.80 1.66 2.44
C VAL A 74 -1.09 2.12 1.17
N ILE A 75 -1.82 2.37 0.07
CA ILE A 75 -1.23 2.88 -1.18
C ILE A 75 -0.54 4.22 -0.95
N ARG A 76 -1.18 5.16 -0.26
CA ARG A 76 -0.62 6.48 0.07
C ARG A 76 0.64 6.36 0.93
N HIS A 77 0.66 5.43 1.89
CA HIS A 77 1.84 5.18 2.70
C HIS A 77 2.99 4.62 1.87
N SER A 78 2.73 3.65 0.99
CA SER A 78 3.72 3.12 0.06
C SER A 78 4.26 4.19 -0.90
N ALA A 79 3.39 5.08 -1.40
CA ALA A 79 3.80 6.19 -2.24
C ALA A 79 4.73 7.19 -1.52
N ALA A 80 4.51 7.42 -0.21
CA ALA A 80 5.43 8.21 0.61
C ALA A 80 6.84 7.58 0.66
N HIS A 81 6.92 6.25 0.79
CA HIS A 81 8.22 5.55 0.74
C HIS A 81 8.88 5.64 -0.64
N VAL A 82 8.11 5.52 -1.72
CA VAL A 82 8.63 5.69 -3.09
C VAL A 82 9.21 7.10 -3.28
N LEU A 83 8.52 8.13 -2.81
CA LEU A 83 9.03 9.51 -2.83
C LEU A 83 10.34 9.63 -2.04
N ALA A 84 10.41 9.06 -0.83
CA ALA A 84 11.64 9.10 -0.03
C ALA A 84 12.82 8.41 -0.73
N GLN A 85 12.58 7.28 -1.39
CA GLN A 85 13.61 6.58 -2.16
C GLN A 85 14.08 7.41 -3.37
N ALA A 86 13.16 8.04 -4.10
CA ALA A 86 13.50 8.92 -5.23
C ALA A 86 14.33 10.13 -4.76
N VAL A 87 13.92 10.77 -3.66
CA VAL A 87 14.66 11.90 -3.08
C VAL A 87 16.07 11.50 -2.64
N GLN A 88 16.23 10.36 -1.96
CA GLN A 88 17.56 9.91 -1.54
C GLN A 88 18.48 9.57 -2.72
N ALA A 89 17.92 9.11 -3.84
CA ALA A 89 18.68 8.80 -5.04
C ALA A 89 19.12 10.07 -5.79
N GLU A 90 18.22 11.03 -5.96
CA GLU A 90 18.51 12.27 -6.71
C GLU A 90 19.26 13.33 -5.86
N PHE A 91 19.02 13.34 -4.54
CA PHE A 91 19.65 14.26 -3.58
C PHE A 91 20.39 13.48 -2.48
N PRO A 92 21.55 12.87 -2.79
CA PRO A 92 22.31 12.08 -1.83
C PRO A 92 22.68 12.89 -0.58
N GLY A 93 22.49 12.28 0.59
CA GLY A 93 22.75 12.92 1.89
C GLY A 93 21.54 13.60 2.54
N THR A 94 20.41 13.66 1.84
CA THR A 94 19.11 14.06 2.42
C THR A 94 18.73 13.14 3.57
N LYS A 95 18.35 13.71 4.72
CA LYS A 95 17.85 12.92 5.86
C LYS A 95 16.33 12.85 5.84
N LEU A 96 15.83 11.68 6.20
CA LEU A 96 14.40 11.40 6.27
C LEU A 96 13.83 11.80 7.63
N GLY A 97 12.72 12.52 7.61
CA GLY A 97 11.87 12.80 8.77
C GLY A 97 10.71 11.82 8.85
N ILE A 98 9.47 12.34 8.85
CA ILE A 98 8.23 11.54 8.87
C ILE A 98 7.52 11.57 7.51
N GLY A 99 6.85 10.47 7.17
CA GLY A 99 6.10 10.34 5.91
C GLY A 99 4.74 9.66 6.08
N PRO A 100 3.75 10.31 6.72
CA PRO A 100 2.45 9.70 6.95
C PRO A 100 1.54 9.76 5.71
N ALA A 101 0.66 8.76 5.59
CA ALA A 101 -0.52 8.86 4.75
C ALA A 101 -1.55 9.78 5.42
N ILE A 102 -2.26 10.57 4.61
CA ILE A 102 -3.35 11.46 5.03
C ILE A 102 -4.62 11.20 4.20
N ASN A 103 -5.72 11.88 4.55
CA ASN A 103 -7.04 11.59 4.01
C ASN A 103 -7.14 11.71 2.47
N ASP A 104 -6.36 12.63 1.87
CA ASP A 104 -6.40 12.90 0.42
C ASP A 104 -5.01 12.82 -0.23
N GLY A 105 -4.04 12.16 0.42
CA GLY A 105 -2.68 12.07 -0.11
C GLY A 105 -1.67 11.57 0.91
N PHE A 106 -0.44 12.05 0.79
CA PHE A 106 0.64 11.82 1.73
C PHE A 106 1.60 13.01 1.65
N TYR A 107 2.45 13.16 2.66
CA TYR A 107 3.59 14.06 2.60
C TYR A 107 4.82 13.36 3.17
N TYR A 108 5.99 13.95 2.96
CA TYR A 108 7.23 13.49 3.56
C TYR A 108 8.10 14.69 3.94
N ASP A 109 8.61 14.68 5.16
CA ASP A 109 9.51 15.70 5.68
C ASP A 109 10.97 15.33 5.38
N PHE A 110 11.73 16.26 4.82
CA PHE A 110 13.15 16.07 4.49
C PHE A 110 14.01 17.17 5.13
N ASP A 111 15.14 16.77 5.71
CA ASP A 111 16.22 17.69 6.09
C ASP A 111 17.23 17.74 4.93
N VAL A 112 17.19 18.87 4.22
CA VAL A 112 17.96 19.16 3.00
C VAL A 112 18.80 20.42 3.19
N ALA A 113 19.97 20.46 2.54
CA ALA A 113 20.82 21.65 2.57
C ALA A 113 20.22 22.81 1.75
N GLU A 114 19.61 22.49 0.62
CA GLU A 114 18.94 23.45 -0.27
C GLU A 114 17.46 23.04 -0.42
N PRO A 115 16.50 23.98 -0.27
CA PRO A 115 15.09 23.69 -0.45
C PRO A 115 14.77 23.22 -1.87
N PHE A 116 13.85 22.26 -1.99
CA PHE A 116 13.37 21.83 -3.30
C PHE A 116 12.68 22.96 -4.06
N THR A 117 12.94 23.00 -5.37
CA THR A 117 12.31 23.88 -6.33
C THR A 117 11.21 23.14 -7.10
N PRO A 118 10.30 23.84 -7.79
CA PRO A 118 9.30 23.19 -8.64
C PRO A 118 9.89 22.27 -9.72
N ASP A 119 11.08 22.58 -10.24
CA ASP A 119 11.75 21.76 -11.26
C ASP A 119 12.28 20.44 -10.68
N ASP A 120 12.67 20.44 -9.40
CA ASP A 120 13.06 19.22 -8.68
C ASP A 120 11.87 18.28 -8.52
N LEU A 121 10.67 18.82 -8.25
CA LEU A 121 9.44 18.01 -8.16
C LEU A 121 9.12 17.30 -9.48
N VAL A 122 9.24 18.00 -10.61
CA VAL A 122 9.05 17.38 -11.94
C VAL A 122 10.05 16.26 -12.20
N THR A 123 11.27 16.40 -11.68
CA THR A 123 12.32 15.37 -11.80
C THR A 123 12.00 14.17 -10.92
N LEU A 124 11.61 14.40 -9.67
CA LEU A 124 11.24 13.37 -8.70
C LEU A 124 10.00 12.57 -9.13
N GLU A 125 8.97 13.23 -9.68
CA GLU A 125 7.74 12.56 -10.15
C GLU A 125 7.96 11.64 -11.37
N LYS A 126 9.00 11.91 -12.17
CA LYS A 126 9.35 11.09 -13.34
C LYS A 126 10.18 9.85 -13.00
N ARG A 127 10.75 9.80 -11.79
CA ARG A 127 11.74 8.81 -11.39
C ARG A 127 11.09 7.50 -10.96
#